data_AF-A0A957G1R0-F1
#
_entry.id   AF-A0A957G1R0-F1
#
_cell.length_a   1.000
_cell.length_b   1.000
_cell.length_c   1.000
_cell.angle_alpha   90.00
_cell.angle_beta   90.00
_cell.angle_gamma   90.00
#
_symmetry.space_group_name_H-M   'P 1'
#
loop_
_entity.id
_entity.type
_entity.pdbx_description
1 polymer ?
#
loop_
_entity_poly.entity_id
_entity_poly.type
_entity_poly.pdbx_seq_one_letter_code
_entity_poly.pdbx_strand_id
1 'polypeptide(L)'
;MNSNSHSHFNPIQPNPPTGTAIQPAGQSPDDDILAAALAYRQAGFSLIPVFRRYKVPAGYLLPQVPDPNRAGGSRGTWKPFQKRPPSEAQIRNWFGPEAPSPCNIALICGAVSGGLVVLDFDEDAPAHFAAWAEQVGSLVRRLAIARSGRGFHVYFRCARPGRNRVLAASATGRIFIEARAGGGLVTAPPSLHRSGARYRWCQGNHMTVPLLTQPAVDCLLAAADRQDERPPKRHSAAISLRANRPVVALDEAKGRRLRAYATAVLKNACLELAAAQGNRNSTLNAVAFRLGSYAATELIRQAEIETALLSACGSDGNQLIDDDGEAAFWATLRSGYEAGLLNPQDLQALWWRLTQGESDQSKPGGAAEA
;
A
#
# COMPACT_ATOMS: atom_id res chain seq x y z
N MET A 1 0.21 14.00 -68.85
CA MET A 1 0.32 12.57 -69.19
C MET A 1 1.40 12.01 -68.28
N ASN A 2 1.02 11.44 -67.12
CA ASN A 2 0.94 10.00 -66.86
C ASN A 2 2.31 9.30 -67.09
N SER A 3 2.87 8.50 -66.19
CA SER A 3 2.29 7.76 -65.07
C SER A 3 3.39 7.03 -64.29
N ASN A 4 3.17 6.95 -62.97
CA ASN A 4 3.63 5.98 -61.97
C ASN A 4 4.48 4.77 -62.42
N SER A 5 5.61 4.62 -61.75
CA SER A 5 6.31 3.35 -61.52
C SER A 5 5.60 2.53 -60.44
N HIS A 6 4.86 1.49 -60.83
CA HIS A 6 4.35 0.45 -59.93
C HIS A 6 5.23 -0.80 -60.00
N SER A 7 6.05 -1.03 -58.97
CA SER A 7 6.69 -2.33 -58.73
C SER A 7 5.64 -3.33 -58.22
N HIS A 8 5.29 -4.31 -59.05
CA HIS A 8 4.42 -5.42 -58.68
C HIS A 8 5.17 -6.40 -57.77
N PHE A 9 4.72 -6.51 -56.52
CA PHE A 9 5.08 -7.57 -55.59
C PHE A 9 4.21 -8.79 -55.91
N ASN A 10 4.82 -9.91 -56.32
CA ASN A 10 4.10 -11.16 -56.56
C ASN A 10 4.19 -12.04 -55.29
N PRO A 11 3.08 -12.56 -54.75
CA PRO A 11 3.09 -13.24 -53.46
C PRO A 11 3.62 -14.68 -53.58
N ILE A 12 4.60 -15.03 -52.75
CA ILE A 12 5.10 -16.39 -52.58
C ILE A 12 4.00 -17.23 -51.91
N GLN A 13 3.51 -18.26 -52.60
CA GLN A 13 2.67 -19.29 -52.00
C GLN A 13 3.55 -20.28 -51.20
N PRO A 14 3.13 -20.72 -49.99
CA PRO A 14 3.87 -21.73 -49.25
C PRO A 14 3.56 -23.15 -49.76
N ASN A 15 4.60 -23.94 -50.01
CA ASN A 15 4.51 -25.39 -50.25
C ASN A 15 3.95 -26.13 -49.01
N PRO A 16 3.23 -27.25 -49.19
CA PRO A 16 2.70 -28.03 -48.07
C PRO A 16 3.82 -28.86 -47.40
N PRO A 17 3.87 -28.95 -46.06
CA PRO A 17 4.81 -29.85 -45.40
C PRO A 17 4.26 -31.29 -45.44
N THR A 18 5.04 -32.18 -46.03
CA THR A 18 4.95 -33.63 -45.92
C THR A 18 5.19 -34.09 -44.47
N GLY A 19 4.24 -34.87 -43.97
CA GLY A 19 4.41 -35.94 -42.97
C GLY A 19 5.27 -35.65 -41.75
N THR A 20 4.66 -35.19 -40.65
CA THR A 20 5.19 -35.42 -39.30
C THR A 20 4.01 -35.54 -38.33
N ALA A 21 4.13 -36.43 -37.36
CA ALA A 21 3.10 -36.90 -36.45
C ALA A 21 2.20 -35.78 -35.86
N ILE A 22 0.90 -36.05 -35.81
CA ILE A 22 -0.12 -35.16 -35.22
C ILE A 22 0.17 -35.03 -33.72
N GLN A 23 0.74 -33.88 -33.31
CA GLN A 23 0.70 -33.43 -31.92
C GLN A 23 -0.72 -32.93 -31.60
N PRO A 24 -1.26 -33.21 -30.39
CA PRO A 24 -2.57 -32.71 -30.00
C PRO A 24 -2.56 -31.17 -29.96
N ALA A 25 -3.66 -30.56 -30.39
CA ALA A 25 -3.79 -29.13 -30.60
C ALA A 25 -3.47 -28.29 -29.33
N GLY A 26 -2.45 -27.42 -29.44
CA GLY A 26 -2.50 -26.05 -28.92
C GLY A 26 -2.11 -25.80 -27.46
N GLN A 27 -0.83 -25.95 -27.10
CA GLN A 27 -0.20 -25.10 -26.08
C GLN A 27 1.11 -24.54 -26.64
N SER A 28 1.18 -23.22 -26.83
CA SER A 28 2.47 -22.55 -27.06
C SER A 28 3.38 -22.82 -25.84
N PRO A 29 4.70 -23.03 -26.00
CA PRO A 29 5.63 -23.12 -24.89
C PRO A 29 5.50 -21.96 -23.89
N ASP A 30 5.05 -20.80 -24.35
CA ASP A 30 4.81 -19.59 -23.54
C ASP A 30 3.58 -19.66 -22.60
N ASP A 31 2.71 -20.66 -22.77
CA ASP A 31 1.51 -20.85 -21.96
C ASP A 31 1.70 -21.93 -20.86
N ASP A 32 2.88 -22.55 -20.76
CA ASP A 32 3.22 -23.50 -19.68
C ASP A 32 3.38 -22.76 -18.35
N ILE A 33 2.39 -22.93 -17.48
CA ILE A 33 2.32 -22.27 -16.18
C ILE A 33 3.37 -22.79 -15.19
N LEU A 34 3.76 -24.07 -15.28
CA LEU A 34 4.80 -24.62 -14.41
C LEU A 34 6.15 -24.03 -14.79
N ALA A 35 6.49 -24.08 -16.08
CA ALA A 35 7.73 -23.51 -16.58
C ALA A 35 7.84 -22.02 -16.23
N ALA A 36 6.75 -21.25 -16.42
CA ALA A 36 6.70 -19.85 -16.03
C ALA A 36 6.90 -19.65 -14.53
N ALA A 37 6.24 -20.44 -13.67
CA ALA A 37 6.38 -20.33 -12.21
C ALA A 37 7.83 -20.60 -11.75
N LEU A 38 8.48 -21.62 -12.32
CA LEU A 38 9.89 -21.92 -12.06
C LEU A 38 10.79 -20.77 -12.52
N ALA A 39 10.53 -20.20 -13.69
CA ALA A 39 11.29 -19.06 -14.22
C ALA A 39 11.12 -17.80 -13.34
N TYR A 40 9.92 -17.52 -12.82
CA TYR A 40 9.72 -16.45 -11.84
C TYR A 40 10.54 -16.65 -10.57
N ARG A 41 10.56 -17.88 -10.03
CA ARG A 41 11.38 -18.18 -8.86
C ARG A 41 12.86 -17.97 -9.15
N GLN A 42 13.34 -18.41 -10.32
CA GLN A 42 14.73 -18.23 -10.74
C GLN A 42 15.10 -16.75 -10.91
N ALA A 43 14.17 -15.92 -11.39
CA ALA A 43 14.32 -14.47 -11.44
C ALA A 43 14.22 -13.77 -10.06
N GLY A 44 14.16 -14.53 -8.96
CA GLY A 44 14.15 -14.00 -7.59
C GLY A 44 12.81 -13.39 -7.18
N PHE A 45 11.70 -13.89 -7.73
CA PHE A 45 10.36 -13.57 -7.24
C PHE A 45 9.86 -14.63 -6.26
N SER A 46 9.16 -14.19 -5.22
CA SER A 46 8.28 -15.05 -4.44
C SER A 46 6.89 -15.08 -5.08
N LEU A 47 6.25 -16.24 -5.06
CA LEU A 47 4.97 -16.46 -5.73
C LEU A 47 4.10 -17.47 -4.98
N ILE A 48 2.81 -17.46 -5.28
CA ILE A 48 1.83 -18.42 -4.77
C ILE A 48 0.79 -18.78 -5.84
N PRO A 49 0.13 -19.95 -5.71
CA PRO A 49 -1.05 -20.28 -6.50
C PRO A 49 -2.25 -19.44 -6.05
N VAL A 50 -2.97 -18.90 -7.02
CA VAL A 50 -4.27 -18.25 -6.82
C VAL A 50 -5.34 -18.91 -7.70
N PHE A 51 -6.58 -18.90 -7.24
CA PHE A 51 -7.70 -19.41 -8.04
C PHE A 51 -7.87 -18.59 -9.32
N ARG A 52 -8.05 -19.28 -10.46
CA ARG A 52 -8.16 -18.65 -11.79
C ARG A 52 -9.22 -17.55 -11.85
N ARG A 53 -10.37 -17.75 -11.21
CA ARG A 53 -11.54 -16.87 -11.35
C ARG A 53 -11.58 -15.72 -10.34
N TYR A 54 -10.93 -15.86 -9.18
CA TYR A 54 -11.20 -15.00 -8.03
C TYR A 54 -10.01 -14.12 -7.59
N LYS A 55 -8.81 -14.25 -8.19
CA LYS A 55 -7.58 -13.58 -7.72
C LYS A 55 -7.31 -13.81 -6.21
N VAL A 56 -7.83 -14.90 -5.64
CA VAL A 56 -7.71 -15.27 -4.21
C VAL A 56 -6.67 -16.38 -4.06
N PRO A 57 -5.77 -16.34 -3.06
CA PRO A 57 -4.85 -17.44 -2.75
C PRO A 57 -5.56 -18.79 -2.67
N ALA A 58 -4.98 -19.80 -3.33
CA ALA A 58 -5.50 -21.17 -3.32
C ALA A 58 -5.19 -21.83 -1.97
N GLY A 59 -5.92 -21.44 -0.92
CA GLY A 59 -5.59 -21.74 0.48
C GLY A 59 -5.36 -23.23 0.78
N TYR A 60 -6.07 -24.13 0.12
CA TYR A 60 -5.93 -25.58 0.27
C TYR A 60 -4.58 -26.13 -0.25
N LEU A 61 -3.87 -25.39 -1.11
CA LEU A 61 -2.51 -25.71 -1.58
C LEU A 61 -1.41 -25.06 -0.74
N LEU A 62 -1.78 -24.15 0.15
CA LEU A 62 -0.85 -23.38 0.97
C LEU A 62 -0.64 -24.03 2.34
N PRO A 63 0.43 -23.66 3.07
CA PRO A 63 0.61 -24.10 4.45
C PRO A 63 -0.64 -23.81 5.29
N GLN A 64 -1.06 -24.80 6.08
CA GLN A 64 -2.21 -24.68 6.96
C GLN A 64 -1.81 -24.12 8.32
N VAL A 65 -2.64 -23.25 8.87
CA VAL A 65 -2.53 -22.75 10.25
C VAL A 65 -3.90 -22.88 10.94
N PRO A 66 -3.94 -22.95 12.28
CA PRO A 66 -5.21 -22.93 13.01
C PRO A 66 -6.08 -21.73 12.59
N ASP A 67 -7.37 -21.99 12.37
CA ASP A 67 -8.33 -20.94 12.06
C ASP A 67 -8.92 -20.36 13.36
N PRO A 68 -8.67 -19.08 13.68
CA PRO A 68 -9.22 -18.47 14.89
C PRO A 68 -10.75 -18.37 14.87
N ASN A 69 -11.38 -18.43 13.69
CA ASN A 69 -12.83 -18.29 13.53
C ASN A 69 -13.56 -19.65 13.48
N ARG A 70 -12.84 -20.77 13.48
CA ARG A 70 -13.42 -22.11 13.40
C ARG A 70 -12.68 -23.05 14.35
N ALA A 71 -13.29 -23.37 15.49
CA ALA A 71 -12.74 -24.32 16.45
C ALA A 71 -12.43 -25.67 15.77
N GLY A 72 -11.19 -26.16 15.92
CA GLY A 72 -10.70 -27.36 15.24
C GLY A 72 -10.47 -27.22 13.73
N GLY A 73 -10.71 -26.03 13.16
CA GLY A 73 -10.51 -25.72 11.76
C GLY A 73 -9.08 -25.28 11.45
N SER A 74 -8.68 -25.46 10.19
CA SER A 74 -7.45 -24.89 9.64
C SER A 74 -7.74 -24.05 8.40
N ARG A 75 -6.86 -23.10 8.13
CA ARG A 75 -6.93 -22.26 6.94
C ARG A 75 -5.56 -22.12 6.28
N GLY A 76 -5.56 -22.01 4.95
CA GLY A 76 -4.36 -21.72 4.19
C GLY A 76 -3.80 -20.33 4.50
N THR A 77 -2.48 -20.23 4.55
CA THR A 77 -1.78 -18.95 4.72
C THR A 77 -0.66 -18.76 3.72
N TRP A 78 -0.61 -17.58 3.11
CA TRP A 78 0.47 -17.17 2.23
C TRP A 78 1.55 -16.34 2.94
N LYS A 79 1.34 -16.00 4.22
CA LYS A 79 2.26 -15.17 5.02
C LYS A 79 3.72 -15.65 4.99
N PRO A 80 4.04 -16.96 5.05
CA PRO A 80 5.43 -17.41 4.96
C PRO A 80 6.12 -16.96 3.66
N PHE A 81 5.37 -16.88 2.57
CA PHE A 81 5.89 -16.50 1.26
C PHE A 81 6.15 -14.99 1.12
N GLN A 82 5.73 -14.19 2.09
CA GLN A 82 6.13 -12.78 2.22
C GLN A 82 7.53 -12.61 2.82
N LYS A 83 8.10 -13.68 3.41
CA LYS A 83 9.43 -13.66 4.02
C LYS A 83 10.44 -14.49 3.24
N ARG A 84 10.01 -15.58 2.59
CA ARG A 84 10.87 -16.44 1.76
C ARG A 84 10.15 -16.95 0.51
N PRO A 85 10.81 -17.06 -0.64
CA PRO A 85 10.21 -17.70 -1.82
C PRO A 85 9.83 -19.16 -1.56
N PRO A 86 8.85 -19.71 -2.31
CA PRO A 86 8.54 -21.15 -2.26
C PRO A 86 9.72 -22.00 -2.76
N SER A 87 9.77 -23.26 -2.34
CA SER A 87 10.70 -24.24 -2.93
C SER A 87 10.22 -24.67 -4.32
N GLU A 88 11.13 -25.21 -5.12
CA GLU A 88 10.78 -25.79 -6.41
C GLU A 88 9.78 -26.95 -6.28
N ALA A 89 9.93 -27.80 -5.26
CA ALA A 89 8.98 -28.87 -4.99
C ALA A 89 7.57 -28.32 -4.70
N GLN A 90 7.45 -27.21 -3.94
CA GLN A 90 6.16 -26.55 -3.73
C GLN A 90 5.57 -26.04 -5.04
N ILE A 91 6.37 -25.38 -5.89
CA ILE A 91 5.93 -24.90 -7.20
C ILE A 91 5.45 -26.06 -8.09
N ARG A 92 6.19 -27.18 -8.13
CA ARG A 92 5.80 -28.38 -8.88
C ARG A 92 4.50 -28.97 -8.38
N ASN A 93 4.28 -29.02 -7.06
CA ASN A 93 3.02 -29.47 -6.48
C ASN A 93 1.84 -28.55 -6.81
N TRP A 94 2.09 -27.25 -7.01
CA TRP A 94 1.04 -26.28 -7.30
C TRP A 94 0.65 -26.17 -8.77
N PHE A 95 1.61 -26.36 -9.67
CA PHE A 95 1.45 -26.06 -11.09
C PHE A 95 1.79 -27.24 -12.02
N GLY A 96 2.29 -28.34 -11.48
CA GLY A 96 2.66 -29.52 -12.26
C GLY A 96 1.49 -30.41 -12.67
N PRO A 97 1.79 -31.52 -13.38
CA PRO A 97 0.76 -32.43 -13.90
C PRO A 97 -0.14 -33.04 -12.82
N GLU A 98 0.38 -33.22 -11.62
CA GLU A 98 -0.33 -33.77 -10.45
C GLU A 98 -1.03 -32.70 -9.60
N ALA A 99 -1.05 -31.44 -10.06
CA ALA A 99 -1.68 -30.36 -9.32
C ALA A 99 -3.18 -30.62 -9.12
N PRO A 100 -3.73 -30.50 -7.90
CA PRO A 100 -5.12 -30.86 -7.62
C PRO A 100 -6.16 -30.03 -8.40
N SER A 101 -5.82 -28.80 -8.79
CA SER A 101 -6.63 -28.04 -9.72
C SER A 101 -5.82 -26.96 -10.45
N PRO A 102 -6.30 -26.49 -11.61
CA PRO A 102 -5.63 -25.43 -12.36
C PRO A 102 -5.62 -24.11 -11.60
N CYS A 103 -4.42 -23.63 -11.25
CA CYS A 103 -4.23 -22.33 -10.61
C CYS A 103 -3.71 -21.27 -11.60
N ASN A 104 -3.66 -20.03 -11.13
CA ASN A 104 -2.91 -18.92 -11.70
C ASN A 104 -1.69 -18.62 -10.81
N ILE A 105 -0.73 -17.89 -11.35
CA ILE A 105 0.45 -17.40 -10.61
C ILE A 105 0.15 -16.00 -10.08
N ALA A 106 0.36 -15.79 -8.78
CA ALA A 106 0.52 -14.46 -8.23
C ALA A 106 1.93 -14.25 -7.67
N LEU A 107 2.56 -13.14 -8.04
CA LEU A 107 3.83 -12.70 -7.49
C LEU A 107 3.58 -11.88 -6.23
N ILE A 108 4.31 -12.17 -5.17
CA ILE A 108 4.30 -11.38 -3.94
C ILE A 108 5.24 -10.20 -4.15
N CYS A 109 4.76 -8.99 -3.89
CA CYS A 109 5.53 -7.77 -4.08
C CYS A 109 6.35 -7.41 -2.83
N GLY A 110 7.28 -6.46 -2.97
CA GLY A 110 8.14 -5.96 -1.90
C GLY A 110 9.46 -6.72 -1.76
N ALA A 111 10.04 -6.65 -0.56
CA ALA A 111 11.42 -7.06 -0.27
C ALA A 111 11.72 -8.53 -0.62
N VAL A 112 10.78 -9.46 -0.36
CA VAL A 112 10.96 -10.89 -0.66
C VAL A 112 11.16 -11.19 -2.15
N SER A 113 10.68 -10.29 -3.00
CA SER A 113 10.84 -10.33 -4.45
C SER A 113 11.81 -9.25 -4.90
N GLY A 114 12.93 -9.09 -4.19
CA GLY A 114 14.00 -8.13 -4.48
C GLY A 114 13.50 -6.70 -4.70
N GLY A 115 12.54 -6.25 -3.89
CA GLY A 115 12.02 -4.88 -3.95
C GLY A 115 10.96 -4.63 -5.04
N LEU A 116 10.27 -5.68 -5.49
CA LEU A 116 9.25 -5.57 -6.55
C LEU A 116 8.13 -4.57 -6.18
N VAL A 117 7.84 -3.67 -7.11
CA VAL A 117 6.66 -2.82 -7.13
C VAL A 117 5.97 -2.97 -8.48
N VAL A 118 4.64 -3.02 -8.46
CA VAL A 118 3.83 -3.11 -9.66
C VAL A 118 2.78 -2.01 -9.66
N LEU A 119 2.74 -1.20 -10.72
CA LEU A 119 1.62 -0.29 -10.97
C LEU A 119 0.54 -1.06 -11.72
N ASP A 120 -0.60 -1.24 -11.08
CA ASP A 120 -1.76 -1.95 -11.59
C ASP A 120 -2.77 -0.93 -12.13
N PHE A 121 -2.88 -0.89 -13.46
CA PHE A 121 -3.86 -0.09 -14.20
C PHE A 121 -5.01 -1.03 -14.58
N ASP A 122 -6.15 -0.93 -13.89
CA ASP A 122 -7.25 -1.89 -14.06
C ASP A 122 -8.45 -1.26 -14.79
N GLU A 123 -8.85 -0.05 -14.41
CA GLU A 123 -10.11 0.57 -14.81
C GLU A 123 -9.86 1.80 -15.71
N ASP A 124 -10.56 1.87 -16.86
CA ASP A 124 -10.28 2.82 -17.96
C ASP A 124 -8.78 2.85 -18.36
N ALA A 125 -8.14 1.68 -18.19
CA ALA A 125 -6.70 1.53 -18.18
C ALA A 125 -5.99 2.04 -19.45
N PRO A 126 -6.50 1.89 -20.68
CA PRO A 126 -5.82 2.41 -21.87
C PRO A 126 -5.58 3.92 -21.83
N ALA A 127 -6.55 4.71 -21.36
CA ALA A 127 -6.42 6.17 -21.29
C ALA A 127 -5.43 6.56 -20.19
N HIS A 128 -5.58 5.99 -18.99
CA HIS A 128 -4.71 6.29 -17.86
C HIS A 128 -3.26 5.84 -18.07
N PHE A 129 -3.06 4.68 -18.70
CA PHE A 129 -1.74 4.17 -19.05
C PHE A 129 -1.06 5.06 -20.10
N ALA A 130 -1.79 5.51 -21.13
CA ALA A 130 -1.24 6.39 -22.15
C ALA A 130 -0.81 7.75 -21.57
N ALA A 131 -1.68 8.40 -20.79
CA ALA A 131 -1.38 9.67 -20.13
C ALA A 131 -0.20 9.54 -19.14
N TRP A 132 -0.16 8.44 -18.39
CA TRP A 132 0.95 8.14 -17.48
C TRP A 132 2.26 7.97 -18.26
N ALA A 133 2.24 7.20 -19.34
CA ALA A 133 3.41 6.89 -20.13
C ALA A 133 3.99 8.12 -20.83
N GLU A 134 3.12 9.00 -21.33
CA GLU A 134 3.52 10.31 -21.89
C GLU A 134 4.25 11.16 -20.84
N GLN A 135 3.69 11.26 -19.64
CA GLN A 135 4.28 12.05 -18.56
C GLN A 135 5.62 11.49 -18.05
N VAL A 136 5.75 10.16 -17.98
CA VAL A 136 7.01 9.49 -17.60
C VAL A 136 8.07 9.60 -18.70
N GLY A 137 7.65 9.68 -19.96
CA GLY A 137 8.53 9.85 -21.10
C GLY A 137 9.44 8.65 -21.34
N SER A 138 10.74 8.92 -21.59
CA SER A 138 11.69 7.89 -22.03
C SER A 138 11.90 6.74 -21.04
N LEU A 139 11.64 6.95 -19.75
CA LEU A 139 11.80 5.94 -18.71
C LEU A 139 10.86 4.74 -18.92
N VAL A 140 9.69 4.93 -19.56
CA VAL A 140 8.73 3.85 -19.86
C VAL A 140 9.38 2.73 -20.65
N ARG A 141 10.26 3.05 -21.61
CA ARG A 141 10.92 2.06 -22.48
C ARG A 141 11.82 1.07 -21.73
N ARG A 142 12.18 1.38 -20.48
CA ARG A 142 13.04 0.53 -19.64
C ARG A 142 12.26 -0.44 -18.76
N LEU A 143 10.93 -0.31 -18.70
CA LEU A 143 10.08 -1.06 -17.77
C LEU A 143 9.66 -2.40 -18.36
N ALA A 144 9.30 -3.36 -17.50
CA ALA A 144 8.62 -4.57 -17.94
C ALA A 144 7.11 -4.37 -17.78
N ILE A 145 6.33 -4.66 -18.82
CA ILE A 145 4.90 -4.37 -18.87
C ILE A 145 4.16 -5.63 -19.32
N ALA A 146 3.17 -6.03 -18.53
CA ALA A 146 2.22 -7.06 -18.90
C ALA A 146 0.84 -6.45 -19.11
N ARG A 147 0.06 -7.06 -20.00
CA ARG A 147 -1.33 -6.70 -20.27
C ARG A 147 -2.26 -7.85 -19.94
N SER A 148 -3.44 -7.51 -19.44
CA SER A 148 -4.57 -8.43 -19.24
C SER A 148 -5.76 -8.02 -20.12
N GLY A 149 -6.89 -8.73 -19.97
CA GLY A 149 -8.13 -8.32 -20.63
C GLY A 149 -8.69 -6.96 -20.19
N ARG A 150 -8.22 -6.41 -19.07
CA ARG A 150 -8.72 -5.14 -18.51
C ARG A 150 -7.72 -3.99 -18.54
N GLY A 151 -6.43 -4.28 -18.39
CA GLY A 151 -5.44 -3.21 -18.32
C GLY A 151 -4.01 -3.70 -18.24
N PHE A 152 -3.16 -2.96 -17.53
CA PHE A 152 -1.71 -3.06 -17.60
C PHE A 152 -1.10 -3.22 -16.21
N HIS A 153 -0.08 -4.07 -16.11
CA HIS A 153 0.79 -4.16 -14.96
C HIS A 153 2.18 -3.68 -15.37
N VAL A 154 2.69 -2.63 -14.73
CA VAL A 154 4.05 -2.12 -14.96
C VAL A 154 4.95 -2.53 -13.80
N TYR A 155 5.97 -3.31 -14.10
CA TYR A 155 6.86 -3.93 -13.12
C TYR A 155 8.20 -3.20 -13.04
N PHE A 156 8.64 -2.91 -11.83
CA PHE A 156 10.00 -2.47 -11.52
C PHE A 156 10.40 -2.92 -10.12
N ARG A 157 11.68 -2.79 -9.77
CA ARG A 157 12.22 -3.04 -8.43
C ARG A 157 12.81 -1.76 -7.88
N CYS A 158 12.81 -1.60 -6.55
CA CYS A 158 13.55 -0.55 -5.87
C CYS A 158 13.95 -0.96 -4.45
N ALA A 159 14.93 -0.27 -3.87
CA ALA A 159 15.43 -0.58 -2.54
C ALA A 159 14.38 -0.34 -1.42
N ARG A 160 13.45 0.59 -1.63
CA ARG A 160 12.42 1.00 -0.65
C ARG A 160 11.02 0.95 -1.29
N PRO A 161 10.44 -0.24 -1.48
CA PRO A 161 9.18 -0.42 -2.21
C PRO A 161 7.95 0.14 -1.47
N GLY A 162 8.04 0.37 -0.15
CA GLY A 162 6.89 0.80 0.65
C GLY A 162 5.81 -0.28 0.77
N ARG A 163 4.55 0.15 0.93
CA ARG A 163 3.35 -0.70 1.02
C ARG A 163 2.38 -0.39 -0.11
N ASN A 164 1.33 -1.20 -0.25
CA ASN A 164 0.27 -0.95 -1.24
C ASN A 164 -0.33 0.45 -1.07
N ARG A 165 -0.62 1.12 -2.18
CA ARG A 165 -1.17 2.48 -2.20
C ARG A 165 -2.11 2.66 -3.39
N VAL A 166 -3.29 3.24 -3.15
CA VAL A 166 -4.16 3.73 -4.23
C VAL A 166 -3.61 5.08 -4.70
N LEU A 167 -3.12 5.13 -5.95
CA LEU A 167 -2.48 6.31 -6.53
C LEU A 167 -3.50 7.25 -7.15
N ALA A 168 -4.42 6.70 -7.93
CA ALA A 168 -5.45 7.45 -8.62
C ALA A 168 -6.80 6.74 -8.55
N ALA A 169 -7.84 7.51 -8.27
CA ALA A 169 -9.22 7.07 -8.34
C ALA A 169 -10.13 8.22 -8.81
N SER A 170 -11.32 7.87 -9.31
CA SER A 170 -12.35 8.84 -9.64
C SER A 170 -12.83 9.58 -8.40
N ALA A 171 -13.51 10.71 -8.59
CA ALA A 171 -14.23 11.41 -7.52
C ALA A 171 -15.29 10.52 -6.81
N THR A 172 -15.78 9.48 -7.49
CA THR A 172 -16.75 8.49 -6.98
C THR A 172 -16.09 7.27 -6.32
N GLY A 173 -14.76 7.19 -6.27
CA GLY A 173 -14.01 6.13 -5.61
C GLY A 173 -13.66 4.92 -6.50
N ARG A 174 -13.86 5.01 -7.81
CA ARG A 174 -13.45 3.97 -8.77
C ARG A 174 -11.94 4.04 -8.96
N ILE A 175 -11.22 2.98 -8.62
CA ILE A 175 -9.75 2.97 -8.62
C ILE A 175 -9.22 2.81 -10.05
N PHE A 176 -8.35 3.72 -10.47
CA PHE A 176 -7.70 3.69 -11.78
C PHE A 176 -6.31 3.03 -11.71
N ILE A 177 -5.51 3.44 -10.72
CA ILE A 177 -4.10 3.03 -10.59
C ILE A 177 -3.78 2.70 -9.12
N GLU A 178 -3.26 1.49 -8.88
CA GLU A 178 -2.71 1.09 -7.58
C GLU A 178 -1.22 0.75 -7.67
N ALA A 179 -0.43 1.15 -6.68
CA ALA A 179 0.87 0.55 -6.43
C ALA A 179 0.71 -0.70 -5.56
N ARG A 180 1.23 -1.83 -6.02
CA ARG A 180 1.34 -3.09 -5.27
C ARG A 180 2.80 -3.30 -4.88
N ALA A 181 3.07 -3.33 -3.58
CA ALA A 181 4.41 -3.33 -3.00
C ALA A 181 4.46 -4.27 -1.78
N GLY A 182 5.17 -3.92 -0.70
CA GLY A 182 5.26 -4.74 0.50
C GLY A 182 3.88 -5.13 1.06
N GLY A 183 3.65 -6.43 1.22
CA GLY A 183 2.36 -6.98 1.66
C GLY A 183 1.29 -7.10 0.56
N GLY A 184 1.63 -6.76 -0.69
CA GLY A 184 0.79 -6.93 -1.86
C GLY A 184 1.16 -8.13 -2.73
N LEU A 185 0.27 -8.47 -3.64
CA LEU A 185 0.50 -9.45 -4.69
C LEU A 185 -0.19 -9.01 -5.99
N VAL A 186 0.32 -9.50 -7.12
CA VAL A 186 -0.28 -9.32 -8.44
C VAL A 186 -0.32 -10.63 -9.22
N THR A 187 -1.37 -10.84 -10.01
CA THR A 187 -1.40 -11.94 -10.98
C THR A 187 -0.37 -11.69 -12.09
N ALA A 188 0.36 -12.72 -12.51
CA ALA A 188 1.42 -12.61 -13.51
C ALA A 188 1.21 -13.51 -14.74
N PRO A 189 1.74 -13.14 -15.93
CA PRO A 189 1.72 -14.01 -17.11
C PRO A 189 2.26 -15.43 -16.84
N PRO A 190 1.74 -16.50 -17.46
CA PRO A 190 0.67 -16.54 -18.46
C PRO A 190 -0.72 -16.80 -17.87
N SER A 191 -0.97 -16.37 -16.61
CA SER A 191 -2.23 -16.57 -15.89
C SER A 191 -3.47 -16.13 -16.68
N LEU A 192 -4.63 -16.73 -16.38
CA LEU A 192 -5.91 -16.39 -17.00
C LEU A 192 -6.67 -15.34 -16.20
N HIS A 193 -7.03 -14.24 -16.84
CA HIS A 193 -7.96 -13.26 -16.29
C HIS A 193 -9.39 -13.81 -16.27
N ARG A 194 -10.26 -13.29 -15.40
CA ARG A 194 -11.66 -13.73 -15.27
C ARG A 194 -12.48 -13.62 -16.56
N SER A 195 -12.07 -12.74 -17.48
CA SER A 195 -12.67 -12.60 -18.81
C SER A 195 -12.23 -13.69 -19.81
N GLY A 196 -11.34 -14.60 -19.42
CA GLY A 196 -10.72 -15.59 -20.30
C GLY A 196 -9.44 -15.10 -20.98
N ALA A 197 -9.17 -13.80 -20.98
CA ALA A 197 -7.94 -13.24 -21.55
C ALA A 197 -6.70 -13.69 -20.75
N ARG A 198 -5.61 -14.05 -21.43
CA ARG A 198 -4.34 -14.36 -20.77
C ARG A 198 -3.57 -13.09 -20.43
N TYR A 199 -2.95 -13.07 -19.26
CA TYR A 199 -1.90 -12.11 -18.95
C TYR A 199 -0.71 -12.40 -19.86
N ARG A 200 -0.23 -11.40 -20.61
CA ARG A 200 0.94 -11.53 -21.50
C ARG A 200 1.88 -10.35 -21.32
N TRP A 201 3.18 -10.61 -21.41
CA TRP A 201 4.18 -9.54 -21.51
C TRP A 201 4.02 -8.82 -22.85
N CYS A 202 3.91 -7.49 -22.84
CA CYS A 202 3.92 -6.66 -24.03
C CYS A 202 5.19 -5.80 -24.15
N GLN A 203 5.97 -5.69 -23.07
CA GLN A 203 7.30 -5.07 -23.08
C GLN A 203 8.17 -5.76 -22.04
N GLY A 204 9.39 -6.17 -22.42
CA GLY A 204 10.27 -6.94 -21.53
C GLY A 204 9.64 -8.26 -21.07
N ASN A 205 10.14 -8.83 -19.98
CA ASN A 205 9.58 -10.00 -19.31
C ASN A 205 10.06 -10.08 -17.85
N HIS A 206 9.80 -11.20 -17.19
CA HIS A 206 10.20 -11.46 -15.80
C HIS A 206 11.71 -11.36 -15.55
N MET A 207 12.55 -11.61 -16.56
CA MET A 207 14.01 -11.48 -16.47
C MET A 207 14.51 -10.04 -16.62
N THR A 208 13.69 -9.14 -17.18
CA THR A 208 14.10 -7.77 -17.52
C THR A 208 13.44 -6.72 -16.62
N VAL A 209 12.87 -7.11 -15.48
CA VAL A 209 12.29 -6.16 -14.51
C VAL A 209 13.40 -5.29 -13.92
N PRO A 210 13.43 -3.97 -14.20
CA PRO A 210 14.58 -3.13 -13.86
C PRO A 210 14.63 -2.79 -12.38
N LEU A 211 15.83 -2.71 -11.81
CA LEU A 211 16.07 -2.01 -10.54
C LEU A 211 16.20 -0.51 -10.81
N LEU A 212 15.32 0.28 -10.20
CA LEU A 212 15.27 1.74 -10.37
C LEU A 212 15.83 2.46 -9.14
N THR A 213 16.40 3.64 -9.37
CA THR A 213 16.78 4.58 -8.32
C THR A 213 15.52 5.19 -7.69
N GLN A 214 15.63 5.68 -6.45
CA GLN A 214 14.49 6.31 -5.77
C GLN A 214 13.91 7.49 -6.57
N PRO A 215 14.70 8.42 -7.15
CA PRO A 215 14.15 9.51 -7.95
C PRO A 215 13.37 9.03 -9.19
N ALA A 216 13.80 7.94 -9.83
CA ALA A 216 13.06 7.35 -10.95
C ALA A 216 11.73 6.77 -10.48
N VAL A 217 11.71 6.08 -9.34
CA VAL A 217 10.47 5.58 -8.72
C VAL A 217 9.52 6.72 -8.38
N ASP A 218 10.04 7.79 -7.77
CA ASP A 218 9.24 8.95 -7.38
C ASP A 218 8.61 9.61 -8.62
N CYS A 219 9.32 9.66 -9.74
CA CYS A 219 8.79 10.13 -11.02
C CYS A 219 7.62 9.25 -11.52
N LEU A 220 7.76 7.92 -11.47
CA LEU A 220 6.68 6.99 -11.87
C LEU A 220 5.43 7.15 -11.00
N LEU A 221 5.62 7.26 -9.69
CA LEU A 221 4.53 7.41 -8.72
C LEU A 221 3.85 8.77 -8.84
N ALA A 222 4.61 9.85 -8.99
CA ALA A 222 4.07 11.20 -9.16
C ALA A 222 3.29 11.37 -10.49
N ALA A 223 3.68 10.66 -11.55
CA ALA A 223 2.92 10.64 -12.79
C ALA A 223 1.56 9.92 -12.64
N ALA A 224 1.51 8.87 -11.80
CA ALA A 224 0.26 8.17 -11.51
C ALA A 224 -0.64 9.00 -10.57
N ASP A 225 -0.08 9.58 -9.51
CA ASP A 225 -0.83 10.39 -8.53
C ASP A 225 -1.50 11.63 -9.18
N ARG A 226 -0.93 12.17 -10.27
CA ARG A 226 -1.52 13.32 -11.00
C ARG A 226 -2.81 13.00 -11.73
N GLN A 227 -3.14 11.73 -11.90
CA GLN A 227 -4.40 11.29 -12.48
C GLN A 227 -5.49 11.06 -11.44
N ASP A 228 -5.20 11.35 -10.16
CA ASP A 228 -6.19 11.25 -9.10
C ASP A 228 -7.22 12.37 -9.23
N GLU A 229 -8.48 11.98 -9.44
CA GLU A 229 -9.61 12.92 -9.56
C GLU A 229 -10.32 13.12 -8.23
N ARG A 230 -9.96 12.33 -7.20
CA ARG A 230 -10.46 12.55 -5.86
C ARG A 230 -10.18 14.01 -5.48
N PRO A 231 -11.13 14.69 -4.83
CA PRO A 231 -10.86 16.03 -4.34
C PRO A 231 -9.60 15.96 -3.47
N PRO A 232 -8.67 16.93 -3.60
CA PRO A 232 -7.54 17.01 -2.70
C PRO A 232 -8.08 16.81 -1.29
N LYS A 233 -7.50 15.85 -0.55
CA LYS A 233 -7.91 15.56 0.82
C LYS A 233 -8.15 16.92 1.48
N ARG A 234 -9.36 17.20 2.00
CA ARG A 234 -9.80 18.53 2.50
C ARG A 234 -8.71 19.28 3.30
N HIS A 235 -7.86 18.50 3.94
CA HIS A 235 -6.53 18.79 4.48
C HIS A 235 -5.61 19.74 3.67
N SER A 236 -5.34 19.57 2.37
CA SER A 236 -4.33 20.43 1.68
C SER A 236 -4.83 21.86 1.40
N ALA A 237 -6.10 22.02 1.00
CA ALA A 237 -6.71 23.34 0.85
C ALA A 237 -6.91 24.03 2.21
N ALA A 238 -7.29 23.27 3.24
CA ALA A 238 -7.45 23.79 4.60
C ALA A 238 -6.12 24.18 5.26
N ILE A 239 -5.01 23.49 4.98
CA ILE A 239 -3.66 23.87 5.46
C ILE A 239 -3.26 25.23 4.86
N SER A 240 -3.39 25.41 3.55
CA SER A 240 -3.05 26.68 2.90
C SER A 240 -3.94 27.85 3.36
N LEU A 241 -5.23 27.59 3.64
CA LEU A 241 -6.17 28.59 4.15
C LEU A 241 -6.03 28.87 5.66
N ARG A 242 -5.53 27.92 6.47
CA ARG A 242 -5.41 28.05 7.94
C ARG A 242 -4.02 28.46 8.42
N ALA A 243 -2.97 28.16 7.67
CA ALA A 243 -1.62 28.70 7.90
C ALA A 243 -1.61 30.25 7.81
N ASN A 244 -2.61 30.84 7.14
CA ASN A 244 -2.81 32.27 7.01
C ASN A 244 -3.77 32.87 8.05
N ARG A 245 -4.21 32.10 9.07
CA ARG A 245 -5.02 32.63 10.16
C ARG A 245 -4.09 33.27 11.19
N PRO A 246 -4.30 34.54 11.59
CA PRO A 246 -3.44 35.17 12.59
C PRO A 246 -3.48 34.36 13.90
N VAL A 247 -2.31 33.92 14.34
CA VAL A 247 -2.11 33.34 15.67
C VAL A 247 -2.41 34.45 16.67
N VAL A 248 -3.50 34.32 17.43
CA VAL A 248 -3.81 35.24 18.51
C VAL A 248 -2.77 35.00 19.59
N ALA A 249 -1.88 35.97 19.84
CA ALA A 249 -0.93 35.91 20.94
C ALA A 249 -1.70 35.70 22.26
N LEU A 250 -1.48 34.57 22.92
CA LEU A 250 -2.04 34.32 24.24
C LEU A 250 -1.31 35.17 25.27
N ASP A 251 -2.03 35.74 26.24
CA ASP A 251 -1.37 36.28 27.43
C ASP A 251 -0.56 35.17 28.13
N GLU A 252 0.51 35.55 28.82
CA GLU A 252 1.44 34.58 29.40
C GLU A 252 0.81 33.66 30.44
N ALA A 253 -0.11 34.16 31.26
CA ALA A 253 -0.74 33.39 32.33
C ALA A 253 -1.69 32.33 31.76
N LYS A 254 -2.51 32.71 30.77
CA LYS A 254 -3.37 31.81 30.01
C LYS A 254 -2.54 30.77 29.25
N GLY A 255 -1.46 31.19 28.60
CA GLY A 255 -0.53 30.30 27.90
C GLY A 255 0.11 29.27 28.82
N ARG A 256 0.59 29.66 30.01
CA ARG A 256 1.16 28.74 31.00
C ARG A 256 0.16 27.66 31.42
N ARG A 257 -1.08 28.03 31.71
CA ARG A 257 -2.12 27.10 32.18
C ARG A 257 -2.60 26.15 31.10
N LEU A 258 -2.74 26.62 29.85
CA LEU A 258 -3.06 25.76 28.71
C LEU A 258 -1.93 24.76 28.40
N ARG A 259 -0.66 25.18 28.50
CA ARG A 259 0.49 24.27 28.35
C ARG A 259 0.51 23.20 29.44
N ALA A 260 0.30 23.57 30.70
CA ALA A 260 0.24 22.60 31.80
C ALA A 260 -0.84 21.54 31.59
N TYR A 261 -2.02 21.95 31.10
CA TYR A 261 -3.08 21.01 30.74
C TYR A 261 -2.66 20.10 29.57
N ALA A 262 -2.07 20.66 28.51
CA ALA A 262 -1.60 19.88 27.38
C ALA A 262 -0.53 18.85 27.80
N THR A 263 0.39 19.20 28.70
CA THR A 263 1.36 18.27 29.30
C THR A 263 0.67 17.13 30.05
N ALA A 264 -0.41 17.41 30.79
CA ALA A 264 -1.18 16.36 31.45
C ALA A 264 -1.86 15.41 30.43
N VAL A 265 -2.37 15.95 29.32
CA VAL A 265 -2.91 15.14 28.22
C VAL A 265 -1.83 14.24 27.60
N LEU A 266 -0.60 14.76 27.40
CA LEU A 266 0.54 13.96 26.93
C LEU A 266 0.87 12.82 27.89
N LYS A 267 0.94 13.10 29.19
CA LYS A 267 1.21 12.08 30.21
C LYS A 267 0.13 10.98 30.21
N ASN A 268 -1.14 11.36 30.18
CA ASN A 268 -2.25 10.40 30.16
C ASN A 268 -2.26 9.57 28.88
N ALA A 269 -1.93 10.17 27.74
CA ALA A 269 -1.79 9.47 26.47
C ALA A 269 -0.67 8.42 26.49
N CYS A 270 0.45 8.71 27.17
CA CYS A 270 1.54 7.75 27.34
C CYS A 270 1.11 6.56 28.21
N LEU A 271 0.37 6.82 29.30
CA LEU A 271 -0.18 5.76 30.16
C LEU A 271 -1.18 4.87 29.40
N GLU A 272 -2.08 5.49 28.62
CA GLU A 272 -3.03 4.78 27.76
C GLU A 272 -2.31 3.87 26.75
N LEU A 273 -1.26 4.41 26.10
CA LEU A 273 -0.48 3.66 25.12
C LEU A 273 0.31 2.51 25.77
N ALA A 274 0.97 2.75 26.91
CA ALA A 274 1.73 1.74 27.63
C ALA A 274 0.85 0.58 28.13
N ALA A 275 -0.41 0.86 28.48
CA ALA A 275 -1.37 -0.15 28.93
C ALA A 275 -2.03 -0.96 27.80
N ALA A 276 -1.88 -0.54 26.53
CA ALA A 276 -2.57 -1.17 25.41
C ALA A 276 -2.08 -2.61 25.14
N GLN A 277 -3.01 -3.55 24.98
CA GLN A 277 -2.74 -4.96 24.67
C GLN A 277 -3.60 -5.40 23.48
N GLY A 278 -3.00 -6.00 22.45
CA GLY A 278 -3.69 -6.46 21.23
C GLY A 278 -4.15 -5.35 20.25
N ASN A 279 -4.39 -4.13 20.72
CA ASN A 279 -4.81 -2.96 19.92
C ASN A 279 -3.75 -1.83 19.87
N ARG A 280 -2.49 -2.15 20.24
CA ARG A 280 -1.38 -1.21 20.42
C ARG A 280 -1.18 -0.23 19.25
N ASN A 281 -1.23 -0.72 18.01
CA ASN A 281 -1.03 0.12 16.82
C ASN A 281 -2.19 1.10 16.56
N SER A 282 -3.44 0.67 16.78
CA SER A 282 -4.60 1.58 16.70
C SER A 282 -4.59 2.60 17.84
N THR A 283 -4.17 2.20 19.04
CA THR A 283 -4.01 3.12 20.17
C THR A 283 -2.92 4.15 19.89
N LEU A 284 -1.76 3.75 19.39
CA LEU A 284 -0.68 4.65 18.96
C LEU A 284 -1.19 5.70 17.96
N ASN A 285 -1.95 5.27 16.95
CA ASN A 285 -2.51 6.18 15.96
C ASN A 285 -3.49 7.20 16.60
N ALA A 286 -4.39 6.72 17.46
CA ALA A 286 -5.38 7.55 18.13
C ALA A 286 -4.74 8.57 19.09
N VAL A 287 -3.76 8.16 19.89
CA VAL A 287 -3.05 9.07 20.79
C VAL A 287 -2.19 10.08 20.02
N ALA A 288 -1.53 9.65 18.93
CA ALA A 288 -0.77 10.56 18.07
C ALA A 288 -1.68 11.60 17.40
N PHE A 289 -2.87 11.20 16.93
CA PHE A 289 -3.90 12.12 16.43
C PHE A 289 -4.32 13.14 17.49
N ARG A 290 -4.65 12.67 18.69
CA ARG A 290 -5.04 13.56 19.79
C ARG A 290 -3.92 14.53 20.13
N LEU A 291 -2.67 14.08 20.24
CA LEU A 291 -1.54 14.95 20.60
C LEU A 291 -1.15 15.91 19.47
N GLY A 292 -1.28 15.51 18.20
CA GLY A 292 -1.13 16.39 17.05
C GLY A 292 -2.07 17.61 17.11
N SER A 293 -3.30 17.45 17.62
CA SER A 293 -4.23 18.58 17.79
C SER A 293 -3.75 19.64 18.78
N TYR A 294 -2.98 19.24 19.80
CA TYR A 294 -2.37 20.18 20.75
C TYR A 294 -1.08 20.78 20.16
N ALA A 295 -0.29 19.98 19.42
CA ALA A 295 0.92 20.48 18.77
C ALA A 295 0.63 21.59 17.74
N ALA A 296 -0.49 21.51 17.02
CA ALA A 296 -0.93 22.56 16.10
C ALA A 296 -1.26 23.91 16.77
N THR A 297 -1.35 23.95 18.09
CA THR A 297 -1.55 25.16 18.89
C THR A 297 -0.28 25.63 19.59
N GLU A 298 0.86 25.00 19.30
CA GLU A 298 2.17 25.25 19.90
C GLU A 298 2.22 25.03 21.43
N LEU A 299 1.23 24.36 22.00
CA LEU A 299 1.20 24.04 23.44
C LEU A 299 2.15 22.91 23.82
N ILE A 300 2.45 22.01 22.87
CA ILE A 300 3.39 20.90 23.04
C ILE A 300 4.21 20.77 21.75
N ARG A 301 5.52 20.58 21.87
CA ARG A 301 6.40 20.42 20.70
C ARG A 301 6.36 18.99 20.18
N GLN A 302 6.56 18.84 18.87
CA GLN A 302 6.63 17.54 18.19
C GLN A 302 7.64 16.60 18.86
N ALA A 303 8.87 17.09 19.11
CA ALA A 303 9.93 16.28 19.72
C ALA A 303 9.55 15.74 21.11
N GLU A 304 8.76 16.48 21.88
CA GLU A 304 8.29 16.05 23.21
C GLU A 304 7.27 14.91 23.08
N ILE A 305 6.37 14.99 22.10
CA ILE A 305 5.39 13.92 21.79
C ILE A 305 6.12 12.67 21.31
N GLU A 306 7.02 12.82 20.34
CA GLU A 306 7.77 11.71 19.75
C GLU A 306 8.60 10.97 20.80
N THR A 307 9.36 11.70 21.61
CA THR A 307 10.19 11.13 22.68
C THR A 307 9.33 10.38 23.71
N ALA A 308 8.21 10.98 24.14
CA ALA A 308 7.36 10.39 25.16
C ALA A 308 6.63 9.13 24.68
N LEU A 309 6.09 9.14 23.44
CA LEU A 309 5.41 7.97 22.88
C LEU A 309 6.40 6.84 22.53
N LEU A 310 7.62 7.17 22.10
CA LEU A 310 8.68 6.18 21.89
C LEU A 310 9.01 5.48 23.21
N SER A 311 9.19 6.25 24.29
CA SER A 311 9.43 5.70 25.63
C SER A 311 8.29 4.81 26.13
N ALA A 312 7.03 5.17 25.85
CA ALA A 312 5.86 4.37 26.25
C ALA A 312 5.74 3.02 25.50
N CYS A 313 6.44 2.86 24.37
CA CYS A 313 6.41 1.67 23.52
C CYS A 313 7.70 0.83 23.56
N GLY A 314 8.72 1.27 24.29
CA GLY A 314 9.99 0.55 24.47
C GLY A 314 9.87 -0.68 25.39
N SER A 315 11.02 -1.22 25.81
CA SER A 315 11.11 -2.51 26.50
C SER A 315 10.39 -2.58 27.86
N ASP A 316 10.21 -1.44 28.54
CA ASP A 316 9.43 -1.32 29.79
C ASP A 316 7.94 -0.98 29.55
N GLY A 317 7.54 -0.81 28.29
CA GLY A 317 6.21 -0.41 27.86
C GLY A 317 5.41 -1.56 27.24
N ASN A 318 4.65 -1.25 26.19
CA ASN A 318 3.80 -2.25 25.53
C ASN A 318 4.52 -3.15 24.49
N GLN A 319 5.85 -3.06 24.40
CA GLN A 319 6.73 -3.84 23.49
C GLN A 319 6.38 -3.72 21.99
N LEU A 320 5.61 -2.70 21.57
CA LEU A 320 5.22 -2.53 20.18
C LEU A 320 6.43 -2.36 19.25
N ILE A 321 7.49 -1.69 19.72
CA ILE A 321 8.70 -1.48 18.91
C ILE A 321 9.48 -2.79 18.73
N ASP A 322 9.55 -3.61 19.79
CA ASP A 322 10.24 -4.90 19.77
C ASP A 322 9.52 -5.89 18.84
N ASP A 323 8.18 -5.87 18.83
CA ASP A 323 7.35 -6.75 18.02
C ASP A 323 7.27 -6.34 16.54
N ASP A 324 6.97 -5.07 16.28
CA ASP A 324 6.61 -4.58 14.93
C ASP A 324 7.75 -3.80 14.24
N GLY A 325 8.79 -3.44 15.00
CA GLY A 325 9.95 -2.68 14.55
C GLY A 325 9.75 -1.16 14.57
N GLU A 326 10.84 -0.44 14.79
CA GLU A 326 10.86 1.03 14.93
C GLU A 326 10.30 1.76 13.70
N ALA A 327 10.55 1.24 12.48
CA ALA A 327 10.03 1.83 11.26
C ALA A 327 8.49 1.79 11.17
N ALA A 328 7.86 0.73 11.71
CA ALA A 328 6.40 0.62 11.75
C ALA A 328 5.80 1.58 12.78
N PHE A 329 6.42 1.71 13.94
CA PHE A 329 6.08 2.72 14.96
C PHE A 329 6.07 4.12 14.36
N TRP A 330 7.16 4.55 13.71
CA TRP A 330 7.27 5.89 13.14
C TRP A 330 6.28 6.16 12.01
N ALA A 331 5.87 5.14 11.25
CA ALA A 331 4.86 5.29 10.21
C ALA A 331 3.47 5.55 10.82
N THR A 332 3.09 4.78 11.85
CA THR A 332 1.82 4.92 12.54
C THR A 332 1.73 6.24 13.31
N LEU A 333 2.80 6.59 14.04
CA LEU A 333 2.88 7.85 14.80
C LEU A 333 2.71 9.04 13.85
N ARG A 334 3.51 9.10 12.77
CA ARG A 334 3.42 10.20 11.81
C ARG A 334 2.03 10.31 11.18
N SER A 335 1.43 9.19 10.77
CA SER A 335 0.09 9.21 10.20
C SER A 335 -0.96 9.76 11.16
N GLY A 336 -0.89 9.41 12.45
CA GLY A 336 -1.80 9.94 13.46
C GLY A 336 -1.52 11.41 13.74
N TYR A 337 -0.26 11.74 14.02
CA TYR A 337 0.21 13.08 14.34
C TYR A 337 -0.14 14.10 13.25
N GLU A 338 0.17 13.80 11.99
CA GLU A 338 -0.16 14.65 10.84
C GLU A 338 -1.67 14.87 10.74
N ALA A 339 -2.50 13.83 10.93
CA ALA A 339 -3.95 13.98 10.95
C ALA A 339 -4.44 14.82 12.15
N GLY A 340 -3.76 14.73 13.29
CA GLY A 340 -4.02 15.55 14.48
C GLY A 340 -3.73 17.03 14.27
N LEU A 341 -2.61 17.36 13.63
CA LEU A 341 -2.23 18.74 13.30
C LEU A 341 -3.32 19.49 12.52
N LEU A 342 -4.14 18.74 11.78
CA LEU A 342 -5.20 19.27 10.94
C LEU A 342 -6.48 19.60 11.73
N ASN A 343 -6.56 19.14 12.97
CA ASN A 343 -7.69 19.28 13.88
C ASN A 343 -7.25 19.98 15.18
N PRO A 344 -6.70 21.21 15.11
CA PRO A 344 -6.18 21.90 16.29
C PRO A 344 -7.24 22.06 17.38
N GLN A 345 -6.80 22.02 18.64
CA GLN A 345 -7.68 22.31 19.76
C GLN A 345 -8.20 23.75 19.69
N ASP A 346 -9.49 23.92 19.98
CA ASP A 346 -10.05 25.25 20.21
C ASP A 346 -9.60 25.76 21.58
N LEU A 347 -8.64 26.68 21.58
CA LEU A 347 -8.07 27.25 22.79
C LEU A 347 -9.06 28.10 23.59
N GLN A 348 -10.07 28.68 22.95
CA GLN A 348 -11.11 29.44 23.66
C GLN A 348 -12.06 28.50 24.37
N ALA A 349 -12.55 27.47 23.68
CA ALA A 349 -13.40 26.45 24.29
C ALA A 349 -12.66 25.62 25.35
N LEU A 350 -11.37 25.36 25.15
CA LEU A 350 -10.51 24.71 26.13
C LEU A 350 -10.31 25.59 27.37
N TRP A 351 -10.01 26.89 27.17
CA TRP A 351 -9.89 27.84 28.27
C TRP A 351 -11.18 27.95 29.09
N TRP A 352 -12.33 28.08 28.41
CA TRP A 352 -13.64 28.13 29.05
C TRP A 352 -13.87 26.92 29.97
N ARG A 353 -13.54 25.70 29.50
CA ARG A 353 -13.63 24.47 30.30
C ARG A 353 -12.71 24.49 31.53
N LEU A 354 -11.49 25.01 31.37
CA LEU A 354 -10.50 25.07 32.46
C LEU A 354 -10.80 26.11 33.54
N THR A 355 -11.61 27.13 33.22
CA THR A 355 -11.99 28.20 34.16
C THR A 355 -13.38 28.01 34.76
N GLN A 356 -14.33 27.40 34.05
CA GLN A 356 -15.66 27.09 34.59
C GLN A 356 -15.64 25.94 35.61
N GLY A 357 -14.60 25.11 35.62
CA GLY A 357 -14.37 24.12 36.67
C GLY A 357 -13.95 24.71 38.02
N GLU A 358 -13.59 26.00 38.09
CA GLU A 358 -13.23 26.70 39.33
C GLU A 358 -14.41 27.48 39.96
N SER A 359 -15.45 27.83 39.19
CA SER A 359 -16.59 28.60 39.70
C SER A 359 -17.58 27.80 40.56
N ASP A 360 -17.38 26.49 40.71
CA ASP A 360 -18.20 25.62 41.58
C ASP A 360 -17.55 25.36 42.97
N GLN A 361 -16.51 26.12 43.34
CA GLN A 361 -15.95 26.12 44.70
C GLN A 361 -16.16 27.41 45.50
N SER A 362 -17.08 28.29 45.06
CA SER A 362 -17.53 29.42 45.86
C SER A 362 -19.05 29.41 46.03
N LYS A 363 -19.54 28.65 47.00
CA LYS A 363 -20.73 29.06 47.76
C LYS A 363 -20.33 29.51 49.16
N PRO A 364 -20.93 30.60 49.66
CA PRO A 364 -20.41 31.38 50.77
C PRO A 364 -20.80 30.77 52.11
N GLY A 365 -19.96 30.99 53.12
CA GLY A 365 -20.40 30.92 54.51
C GLY A 365 -21.45 31.99 54.81
N GLY A 366 -22.44 31.60 55.61
CA GLY A 366 -23.49 32.42 56.22
C GLY A 366 -24.49 31.45 56.86
N ALA A 367 -24.22 30.90 58.05
CA ALA A 367 -24.38 31.49 59.38
C ALA A 367 -25.84 31.48 59.90
N ALA A 368 -25.97 30.85 61.07
CA ALA A 368 -26.84 31.15 62.20
C ALA A 368 -28.30 30.64 62.26
N GLU A 369 -28.53 29.90 63.36
CA GLU A 369 -29.65 30.03 64.32
C GLU A 369 -31.09 29.72 63.86
N ALA A 370 -31.56 28.52 64.17
CA ALA A 370 -32.46 28.25 65.32
C ALA A 370 -32.75 26.74 65.42
#